data_AF-A0A2P5YKX3-F1
#
_entry.id   AF-A0A2P5YKX3-F1
#
_cell.length_a   1.000
_cell.length_b   1.000
_cell.length_c   1.000
_cell.angle_alpha   90.00
_cell.angle_beta   90.00
_cell.angle_gamma   90.00
#
_symmetry.space_group_name_H-M   'P 1'
#
loop_
_entity.id
_entity.type
_entity.pdbx_description
1 polymer ?
#
loop_
_entity_poly.entity_id
_entity_poly.type
_entity_poly.pdbx_seq_one_letter_code
_entity_poly.pdbx_strand_id
1 'polypeptide(L)'
;MLEQHCSHLKRLAMLDFSKPKIFPEGKLPIALKELNIERCPVLDCSKILLYTALGSLIIEGKCHKLESFPLGSMPMLNYVSIWECEDLKSICASNGSHQYLSRLSYLHIYHCTNFTSLQIEDEFSATNLNLLTLWHCMTLKSLPEQVRSLFPSLEHLSLQYCPEIESFPEEGLSSKLKTIEIGRTNKLIASMMRRAWGLRTLPSLIGFELSGAELESLFQMNMCCHLL
;
A
#
# COMPACT_ATOMS: atom_id res chain seq x y z
N MET A 1 -17.90 16.35 -23.45
CA MET A 1 -17.77 17.59 -22.64
C MET A 1 -18.61 17.39 -21.39
N LEU A 2 -18.01 17.40 -20.20
CA LEU A 2 -18.74 17.48 -18.92
C LEU A 2 -18.50 18.91 -18.41
N GLU A 3 -19.43 19.81 -18.73
CA GLU A 3 -19.44 21.16 -18.17
C GLU A 3 -20.07 21.12 -16.78
N GLN A 4 -19.38 21.65 -15.77
CA GLN A 4 -19.81 22.30 -14.51
C GLN A 4 -21.21 22.09 -13.86
N HIS A 5 -22.00 21.08 -14.22
CA HIS A 5 -23.40 20.94 -13.81
C HIS A 5 -23.61 19.92 -12.68
N CYS A 6 -22.56 19.28 -12.19
CA CYS A 6 -22.66 18.23 -11.17
C CYS A 6 -22.08 18.66 -9.82
N SER A 7 -22.42 19.86 -9.31
CA SER A 7 -21.90 20.41 -8.04
C SER A 7 -22.12 19.51 -6.81
N HIS A 8 -23.05 18.55 -6.89
CA HIS A 8 -23.34 17.58 -5.83
C HIS A 8 -22.65 16.20 -6.02
N LEU A 9 -21.86 16.02 -7.08
CA LEU A 9 -21.20 14.73 -7.34
C LEU A 9 -20.18 14.44 -6.24
N LYS A 10 -20.41 13.36 -5.49
CA LYS A 10 -19.52 12.89 -4.41
C LYS A 10 -18.68 11.68 -4.81
N ARG A 11 -19.12 10.93 -5.81
CA ARG A 11 -18.47 9.70 -6.28
C ARG A 11 -18.37 9.76 -7.78
N LEU A 12 -17.19 9.48 -8.31
CA LEU A 12 -16.96 9.36 -9.74
C LEU A 12 -16.21 8.06 -10.00
N ALA A 13 -16.78 7.21 -10.85
CA ALA A 13 -16.08 6.07 -11.41
C ALA A 13 -15.83 6.36 -12.89
N MET A 14 -14.58 6.26 -13.30
CA MET A 14 -14.15 6.46 -14.66
C MET A 14 -13.65 5.12 -15.20
N LEU A 15 -14.51 4.43 -15.96
CA LEU A 15 -14.28 3.06 -16.43
C LEU A 15 -13.88 3.04 -17.91
N ASP A 16 -12.91 2.19 -18.26
CA ASP A 16 -12.48 1.83 -19.62
C ASP A 16 -12.11 2.99 -20.58
N PHE A 17 -10.97 3.65 -20.33
CA PHE A 17 -10.35 4.56 -21.32
C PHE A 17 -9.45 3.82 -22.32
N SER A 18 -10.05 2.95 -23.12
CA SER A 18 -9.41 2.31 -24.28
C SER A 18 -8.94 3.29 -25.38
N LYS A 19 -9.26 4.59 -25.26
CA LYS A 19 -8.69 5.68 -26.07
C LYS A 19 -8.00 6.68 -25.15
N PRO A 20 -6.84 7.26 -25.53
CA PRO A 20 -6.14 8.25 -24.73
C PRO A 20 -7.01 9.51 -24.60
N LYS A 21 -7.82 9.56 -23.54
CA LYS A 21 -8.51 10.76 -23.11
C LYS A 21 -7.83 11.24 -21.85
N ILE A 22 -7.47 12.51 -21.87
CA ILE A 22 -6.88 13.23 -20.75
C ILE A 22 -7.93 13.22 -19.63
N PHE A 23 -7.51 12.91 -18.40
CA PHE A 23 -8.30 13.07 -17.18
C PHE A 23 -9.04 14.43 -17.21
N PRO A 24 -10.33 14.54 -16.86
CA PRO A 24 -11.11 15.77 -17.03
C PRO A 24 -10.59 16.90 -16.13
N GLU A 25 -9.60 17.62 -16.66
CA GLU A 25 -8.89 18.74 -16.04
C GLU A 25 -9.87 19.81 -15.57
N GLY A 26 -9.83 20.16 -14.27
CA GLY A 26 -10.57 21.29 -13.70
C GLY A 26 -12.10 21.22 -13.81
N LYS A 27 -12.67 20.08 -14.24
CA LYS A 27 -14.11 19.92 -14.53
C LYS A 27 -14.85 19.08 -13.51
N LEU A 28 -14.15 18.41 -12.60
CA LEU A 28 -14.77 17.66 -11.52
C LEU A 28 -14.96 18.54 -10.27
N PRO A 29 -16.02 18.33 -9.49
CA PRO A 29 -16.25 19.12 -8.28
C PRO A 29 -15.15 18.88 -7.24
N ILE A 30 -14.68 19.97 -6.61
CA ILE A 30 -13.74 19.90 -5.48
C ILE A 30 -14.31 19.14 -4.26
N ALA A 31 -15.64 18.98 -4.21
CA ALA A 31 -16.36 18.24 -3.16
C ALA A 31 -16.39 16.72 -3.38
N LEU A 32 -15.69 16.22 -4.40
CA LEU A 32 -15.59 14.79 -4.69
C LEU A 32 -14.96 14.06 -3.50
N LYS A 33 -15.64 13.02 -3.01
CA LYS A 33 -15.21 12.21 -1.87
C LYS A 33 -14.60 10.89 -2.32
N GLU A 34 -14.99 10.39 -3.49
CA GLU A 34 -14.52 9.12 -4.00
C GLU A 34 -14.25 9.17 -5.49
N LEU A 35 -13.12 8.60 -5.89
CA LEU A 35 -12.65 8.57 -7.25
C LEU A 35 -12.14 7.16 -7.56
N ASN A 36 -12.75 6.51 -8.55
CA ASN A 36 -12.26 5.27 -9.13
C ASN A 36 -11.79 5.55 -10.56
N ILE A 37 -10.56 5.17 -10.87
CA ILE A 37 -9.91 5.36 -12.16
C ILE A 37 -9.50 3.99 -12.67
N GLU A 38 -10.14 3.51 -13.73
CA GLU A 38 -9.81 2.24 -14.36
C GLU A 38 -9.18 2.47 -15.75
N ARG A 39 -8.08 1.77 -16.05
CA ARG A 39 -7.41 1.73 -17.37
C ARG A 39 -7.14 3.13 -17.93
N CYS A 40 -6.48 3.99 -17.16
CA CYS A 40 -6.14 5.35 -17.58
C CYS A 40 -4.73 5.42 -18.18
N PRO A 41 -4.56 5.52 -19.51
CA PRO A 41 -3.24 5.44 -20.15
C PRO A 41 -2.35 6.66 -19.86
N VAL A 42 -2.89 7.76 -19.32
CA VAL A 42 -2.12 8.93 -18.90
C VAL A 42 -2.70 9.45 -17.59
N LEU A 43 -2.23 8.87 -16.48
CA LEU A 43 -2.61 9.32 -15.14
C LEU A 43 -1.59 10.33 -14.63
N ASP A 44 -2.02 11.59 -14.51
CA ASP A 44 -1.21 12.65 -13.91
C ASP A 44 -1.71 12.91 -12.49
N CYS A 45 -0.94 12.43 -11.50
CA CYS A 45 -1.28 12.57 -10.09
C CYS A 45 -1.41 14.03 -9.64
N SER A 46 -0.71 14.98 -10.27
CA SER A 46 -0.83 16.40 -9.91
C SER A 46 -2.26 16.91 -10.04
N LYS A 47 -3.06 16.30 -10.92
CA LYS A 47 -4.48 16.62 -11.12
C LYS A 47 -5.37 16.04 -10.04
N ILE A 48 -5.01 14.89 -9.48
CA ILE A 48 -5.75 14.25 -8.38
C ILE A 48 -5.58 15.06 -7.09
N LEU A 49 -4.42 15.69 -6.90
CA LEU A 49 -4.11 16.52 -5.72
C LEU A 49 -5.05 17.73 -5.56
N LEU A 50 -5.76 18.12 -6.62
CA LEU A 50 -6.76 19.20 -6.57
C LEU A 50 -8.02 18.81 -5.77
N TYR A 51 -8.30 17.52 -5.59
CA TYR A 51 -9.48 17.03 -4.88
C TYR A 51 -9.19 16.85 -3.39
N THR A 52 -9.08 17.97 -2.68
CA THR A 52 -8.74 17.97 -1.24
C THR A 52 -9.79 17.29 -0.35
N ALA A 53 -11.04 17.17 -0.82
CA ALA A 53 -12.11 16.46 -0.11
C ALA A 53 -12.10 14.93 -0.32
N LEU A 54 -11.19 14.40 -1.15
CA LEU A 54 -11.16 13.00 -1.53
C LEU A 54 -10.79 12.13 -0.32
N GLY A 55 -11.71 11.23 0.03
CA GLY A 55 -11.56 10.27 1.11
C GLY A 55 -11.22 8.85 0.64
N SER A 56 -11.61 8.49 -0.59
CA SER A 56 -11.34 7.18 -1.18
C SER A 56 -10.83 7.32 -2.61
N LEU A 57 -9.70 6.67 -2.90
CA LEU A 57 -9.12 6.62 -4.23
C LEU A 57 -8.84 5.17 -4.63
N ILE A 58 -9.38 4.78 -5.78
CA ILE A 58 -9.09 3.50 -6.43
C ILE A 58 -8.45 3.81 -7.79
N ILE A 59 -7.30 3.21 -8.05
CA ILE A 59 -6.62 3.25 -9.34
C ILE A 59 -6.44 1.81 -9.78
N GLU A 60 -6.95 1.45 -10.95
CA GLU A 60 -6.95 0.09 -11.46
C GLU A 60 -6.51 0.03 -12.93
N GLY A 61 -5.75 -1.01 -13.26
CA GLY A 61 -5.30 -1.30 -14.61
C GLY A 61 -4.05 -0.53 -15.01
N LYS A 62 -3.65 -0.70 -16.28
CA LYS A 62 -2.39 -0.20 -16.86
C LYS A 62 -2.33 1.33 -16.93
N CYS A 63 -2.08 1.95 -15.78
CA CYS A 63 -1.87 3.39 -15.66
C CYS A 63 -0.43 3.73 -16.01
N HIS A 64 -0.19 4.11 -17.27
CA HIS A 64 1.16 4.46 -17.71
C HIS A 64 1.60 5.81 -17.13
N LYS A 65 2.90 5.92 -16.82
CA LYS A 65 3.61 7.09 -16.23
C LYS A 65 3.37 7.35 -14.74
N LEU A 66 2.62 6.50 -14.03
CA LEU A 66 2.53 6.58 -12.58
C LEU A 66 3.75 5.91 -11.94
N GLU A 67 4.92 6.56 -11.97
CA GLU A 67 6.12 5.97 -11.34
C GLU A 67 6.09 6.08 -9.81
N SER A 68 5.56 7.18 -9.28
CA SER A 68 5.43 7.41 -7.85
C SER A 68 4.07 8.02 -7.51
N PHE A 69 3.49 7.59 -6.38
CA PHE A 69 2.21 8.10 -5.90
C PHE A 69 2.40 9.01 -4.67
N PRO A 70 2.01 10.30 -4.74
CA PRO A 70 2.21 11.28 -3.66
C PRO A 70 1.12 11.15 -2.57
N LEU A 71 1.23 10.14 -1.73
CA LEU A 71 0.25 9.83 -0.68
C LEU A 71 0.10 10.95 0.36
N GLY A 72 1.20 11.66 0.67
CA GLY A 72 1.23 12.74 1.67
C GLY A 72 0.42 13.99 1.31
N SER A 73 0.05 14.18 0.03
CA SER A 73 -0.48 15.44 -0.47
C SER A 73 -2.01 15.59 -0.42
N MET A 74 -2.75 14.59 0.11
CA MET A 74 -4.21 14.57 0.08
C MET A 74 -4.83 14.62 1.49
N PRO A 75 -5.45 15.75 1.90
CA PRO A 75 -5.80 15.99 3.29
C PRO A 75 -6.89 15.10 3.87
N MET A 76 -7.85 14.67 3.06
CA MET A 76 -9.00 13.88 3.53
C MET A 76 -8.87 12.38 3.27
N LEU A 77 -7.77 11.94 2.64
CA LEU A 77 -7.64 10.60 2.10
C LEU A 77 -7.55 9.56 3.22
N ASN A 78 -8.50 8.63 3.21
CA ASN A 78 -8.63 7.57 4.21
C ASN A 78 -8.37 6.18 3.63
N TYR A 79 -8.75 5.98 2.36
CA TYR A 79 -8.67 4.70 1.68
C TYR A 79 -7.97 4.87 0.33
N VAL A 80 -6.91 4.08 0.11
CA VAL A 80 -6.20 4.02 -1.18
C VAL A 80 -6.07 2.56 -1.60
N SER A 81 -6.46 2.29 -2.84
CA SER A 81 -6.27 0.99 -3.47
C SER A 81 -5.69 1.16 -4.86
N ILE A 82 -4.54 0.56 -5.14
CA ILE A 82 -3.87 0.61 -6.44
C ILE A 82 -3.71 -0.81 -6.97
N TRP A 83 -4.23 -1.07 -8.17
CA TRP A 83 -4.28 -2.38 -8.82
C TRP A 83 -3.65 -2.34 -10.20
N GLU A 84 -2.80 -3.33 -10.51
CA GLU A 84 -2.26 -3.56 -11.86
C GLU A 84 -1.52 -2.34 -12.47
N CYS A 85 -0.95 -1.47 -11.63
CA CYS A 85 -0.14 -0.33 -12.06
C CYS A 85 1.32 -0.77 -12.23
N GLU A 86 1.66 -1.31 -13.41
CA GLU A 86 3.01 -1.80 -13.71
C GLU A 86 4.10 -0.72 -13.62
N ASP A 87 3.80 0.55 -13.91
CA ASP A 87 4.81 1.62 -13.82
C ASP A 87 5.09 2.07 -12.37
N LEU A 88 4.23 1.72 -11.41
CA LEU A 88 4.35 2.16 -10.02
C LEU A 88 5.57 1.51 -9.35
N LYS A 89 6.53 2.35 -8.99
CA LYS A 89 7.76 1.96 -8.28
C LYS A 89 7.70 2.31 -6.79
N SER A 90 7.03 3.40 -6.42
CA SER A 90 6.98 3.83 -5.02
C SER A 90 5.71 4.59 -4.62
N ILE A 91 5.39 4.51 -3.33
CA ILE A 91 4.50 5.47 -2.67
C ILE A 91 5.39 6.46 -1.94
N CYS A 92 5.18 7.76 -2.17
CA CYS A 92 6.03 8.80 -1.61
C CYS A 92 5.23 9.74 -0.69
N ALA A 93 5.88 10.15 0.39
CA ALA A 93 5.43 11.21 1.27
C ALA A 93 6.67 12.02 1.69
N SER A 94 6.99 13.04 0.90
CA SER A 94 8.24 13.83 0.97
C SER A 94 7.97 15.34 0.91
N ASN A 95 8.94 16.12 1.38
CA ASN A 95 8.90 17.58 1.58
C ASN A 95 7.99 18.38 0.63
N GLY A 96 6.81 18.71 1.15
CA GLY A 96 5.83 19.65 0.62
C GLY A 96 5.16 20.38 1.79
N SER A 97 4.61 21.59 1.56
CA SER A 97 4.19 22.51 2.63
C SER A 97 3.13 21.96 3.59
N HIS A 98 2.44 20.87 3.25
CA HIS A 98 1.57 20.14 4.18
C HIS A 98 1.54 18.65 3.84
N GLN A 99 1.75 17.80 4.84
CA GLN A 99 1.60 16.34 4.72
C GLN A 99 0.47 15.82 5.58
N TYR A 100 -0.40 14.99 5.00
CA TYR A 100 -1.68 14.59 5.58
C TYR A 100 -1.88 13.07 5.67
N LEU A 101 -0.83 12.34 6.06
CA LEU A 101 -0.93 10.89 6.23
C LEU A 101 -1.79 10.47 7.44
N SER A 102 -2.06 11.40 8.36
CA SER A 102 -2.78 11.12 9.60
C SER A 102 -4.24 10.71 9.41
N ARG A 103 -4.84 10.83 8.23
CA ARG A 103 -6.22 10.34 7.99
C ARG A 103 -6.28 9.00 7.29
N LEU A 104 -5.18 8.55 6.70
CA LEU A 104 -5.11 7.30 5.97
C LEU A 104 -5.31 6.14 6.94
N SER A 105 -6.28 5.27 6.65
CA SER A 105 -6.55 4.06 7.43
C SER A 105 -6.27 2.78 6.65
N TYR A 106 -6.39 2.83 5.32
CA TYR A 106 -6.27 1.66 4.47
C TYR A 106 -5.38 1.98 3.27
N LEU A 107 -4.30 1.22 3.12
CA LEU A 107 -3.45 1.25 1.95
C LEU A 107 -3.33 -0.16 1.38
N HIS A 108 -3.77 -0.30 0.13
CA HIS A 108 -3.65 -1.55 -0.59
C HIS A 108 -2.95 -1.37 -1.93
N ILE A 109 -1.98 -2.26 -2.20
CA ILE A 109 -1.24 -2.32 -3.46
C ILE A 109 -1.32 -3.75 -3.97
N TYR A 110 -1.92 -3.92 -5.14
CA TYR A 110 -2.24 -5.22 -5.74
C TYR A 110 -1.67 -5.32 -7.15
N HIS A 111 -0.96 -6.39 -7.45
CA HIS A 111 -0.46 -6.67 -8.80
C HIS A 111 0.41 -5.56 -9.42
N CYS A 112 1.01 -4.69 -8.60
CA CYS A 112 2.00 -3.70 -9.05
C CYS A 112 3.38 -4.34 -9.07
N THR A 113 3.73 -5.01 -10.18
CA THR A 113 4.91 -5.89 -10.23
C THR A 113 6.24 -5.16 -10.09
N ASN A 114 6.33 -3.89 -10.50
CA ASN A 114 7.53 -3.07 -10.35
C ASN A 114 7.56 -2.26 -9.05
N PHE A 115 6.61 -2.46 -8.13
CA PHE A 115 6.56 -1.76 -6.85
C PHE A 115 7.71 -2.16 -5.94
N THR A 116 8.58 -1.19 -5.62
CA THR A 116 9.84 -1.43 -4.89
C THR A 116 9.80 -1.02 -3.43
N SER A 117 9.13 0.09 -3.07
CA SER A 117 9.25 0.66 -1.72
C SER A 117 8.15 1.66 -1.35
N LEU A 118 7.93 1.78 -0.04
CA LEU A 118 7.24 2.91 0.57
C LEU A 118 8.32 3.93 0.98
N GLN A 119 8.33 5.10 0.35
CA GLN A 119 9.30 6.18 0.58
C GLN A 119 8.63 7.28 1.39
N ILE A 120 8.47 7.03 2.69
CA ILE A 120 7.85 7.97 3.63
C ILE A 120 8.98 8.46 4.54
N GLU A 121 9.25 9.77 4.53
CA GLU A 121 10.28 10.34 5.41
C GLU A 121 9.83 10.29 6.88
N ASP A 122 10.77 10.13 7.81
CA ASP A 122 10.52 9.85 9.23
C ASP A 122 9.64 10.91 9.94
N GLU A 123 9.63 12.13 9.42
CA GLU A 123 8.81 13.24 9.92
C GLU A 123 7.31 13.05 9.63
N PHE A 124 6.95 12.13 8.73
CA PHE A 124 5.60 11.91 8.25
C PHE A 124 5.05 10.57 8.70
N SER A 125 4.37 10.55 9.84
CA SER A 125 3.70 9.33 10.33
C SER A 125 2.25 9.23 9.83
N ALA A 126 1.89 8.06 9.30
CA ALA A 126 0.49 7.70 9.04
C ALA A 126 -0.13 7.14 10.32
N THR A 127 -0.38 8.03 11.28
CA THR A 127 -0.79 7.68 12.66
C THR A 127 -2.10 6.90 12.76
N ASN A 128 -2.93 6.90 11.73
CA ASN A 128 -4.20 6.18 11.68
C ASN A 128 -4.19 5.00 10.70
N LEU A 129 -3.07 4.70 10.05
CA LEU A 129 -2.98 3.58 9.12
C LEU A 129 -3.19 2.29 9.91
N ASN A 130 -4.32 1.63 9.66
CA ASN A 130 -4.77 0.45 10.37
C ASN A 130 -4.44 -0.83 9.58
N LEU A 131 -4.53 -0.76 8.26
CA LEU A 131 -4.35 -1.90 7.38
C LEU A 131 -3.42 -1.57 6.21
N LEU A 132 -2.38 -2.39 6.05
CA LEU A 132 -1.47 -2.38 4.91
C LEU A 132 -1.52 -3.74 4.20
N THR A 133 -1.89 -3.73 2.91
CA THR A 133 -1.83 -4.92 2.05
C THR A 133 -0.88 -4.68 0.89
N LEU A 134 0.09 -5.57 0.74
CA LEU A 134 0.95 -5.66 -0.44
C LEU A 134 0.77 -7.06 -1.02
N TRP A 135 0.13 -7.14 -2.19
CA TRP A 135 -0.14 -8.40 -2.88
C TRP A 135 0.48 -8.38 -4.28
N HIS A 136 1.28 -9.39 -4.60
CA HIS A 136 1.86 -9.59 -5.92
C HIS A 136 2.78 -8.42 -6.35
N CYS A 137 3.57 -7.92 -5.40
CA CYS A 137 4.61 -6.90 -5.60
C CYS A 137 5.95 -7.60 -5.83
N MET A 138 6.28 -7.91 -7.08
CA MET A 138 7.37 -8.83 -7.43
C MET A 138 8.78 -8.26 -7.18
N THR A 139 8.93 -6.93 -7.14
CA THR A 139 10.22 -6.25 -6.90
C THR A 139 10.36 -5.64 -5.51
N LEU A 140 9.37 -5.83 -4.62
CA LEU A 140 9.40 -5.30 -3.26
C LEU A 140 10.50 -5.99 -2.44
N LYS A 141 11.49 -5.24 -1.98
CA LYS A 141 12.65 -5.77 -1.23
C LYS A 141 12.56 -5.61 0.28
N SER A 142 11.92 -4.53 0.73
CA SER A 142 11.80 -4.21 2.15
C SER A 142 10.61 -3.29 2.41
N LEU A 143 10.15 -3.27 3.66
CA LEU A 143 9.33 -2.20 4.20
C LEU A 143 10.24 -1.06 4.71
N PRO A 144 9.73 0.15 4.99
CA PRO A 144 10.51 1.21 5.63
C PRO A 144 11.17 0.74 6.94
N GLU A 145 12.41 1.14 7.22
CA GLU A 145 13.08 0.72 8.47
C GLU A 145 12.31 1.19 9.71
N GLN A 146 11.71 2.37 9.61
CA GLN A 146 10.97 3.04 10.67
C GLN A 146 9.48 2.67 10.70
N VAL A 147 9.08 1.49 10.17
CA VAL A 147 7.66 1.06 10.13
C VAL A 147 6.94 1.24 11.48
N ARG A 148 7.64 0.99 12.59
CA ARG A 148 7.06 1.13 13.93
C ARG A 148 6.65 2.56 14.28
N SER A 149 7.43 3.57 13.86
CA SER A 149 7.12 4.98 14.11
C SER A 149 6.28 5.60 12.99
N LEU A 150 6.44 5.14 11.76
CA LEU A 150 5.66 5.57 10.60
C LEU A 150 4.22 5.09 10.65
N PHE A 151 3.98 3.85 11.10
CA PHE A 151 2.66 3.22 11.15
C PHE A 151 2.30 2.76 12.58
N PRO A 152 2.24 3.66 13.57
CA PRO A 152 2.11 3.29 14.98
C PRO A 152 0.72 2.73 15.33
N SER A 153 -0.26 2.85 14.43
CA SER A 153 -1.62 2.29 14.58
C SER A 153 -1.91 1.11 13.67
N LEU A 154 -0.89 0.55 13.01
CA LEU A 154 -1.07 -0.60 12.14
C LEU A 154 -1.52 -1.81 12.96
N GLU A 155 -2.69 -2.35 12.64
CA GLU A 155 -3.28 -3.53 13.27
C GLU A 155 -3.25 -4.75 12.33
N HIS A 156 -3.25 -4.53 11.02
CA HIS A 156 -3.31 -5.59 10.01
C HIS A 156 -2.25 -5.40 8.94
N LEU A 157 -1.38 -6.40 8.77
CA LEU A 157 -0.36 -6.44 7.72
C LEU A 157 -0.53 -7.71 6.88
N SER A 158 -0.72 -7.56 5.57
CA SER A 158 -0.79 -8.69 4.64
C SER A 158 0.26 -8.55 3.54
N LEU A 159 1.14 -9.55 3.44
CA LEU A 159 2.26 -9.65 2.49
C LEU A 159 2.13 -10.95 1.70
N GLN A 160 1.57 -10.85 0.51
CA GLN A 160 1.19 -12.01 -0.30
C GLN A 160 1.91 -11.95 -1.66
N TYR A 161 2.55 -13.03 -2.10
CA TYR A 161 3.24 -13.12 -3.39
C TYR A 161 4.30 -12.01 -3.60
N CYS A 162 5.11 -11.74 -2.59
CA CYS A 162 6.22 -10.77 -2.66
C CYS A 162 7.56 -11.53 -2.54
N PRO A 163 8.06 -12.18 -3.60
CA PRO A 163 9.19 -13.11 -3.50
C PRO A 163 10.52 -12.46 -3.09
N GLU A 164 10.68 -11.16 -3.35
CA GLU A 164 11.94 -10.44 -3.14
C GLU A 164 12.10 -9.83 -1.75
N ILE A 165 11.05 -9.81 -0.92
CA ILE A 165 11.16 -9.26 0.44
C ILE A 165 11.86 -10.26 1.37
N GLU A 166 12.96 -9.82 1.99
CA GLU A 166 13.85 -10.72 2.73
C GLU A 166 13.67 -10.66 4.24
N SER A 167 13.21 -9.52 4.77
CA SER A 167 13.13 -9.31 6.20
C SER A 167 12.12 -8.23 6.56
N PHE A 168 11.57 -8.33 7.77
CA PHE A 168 11.02 -7.17 8.44
C PHE A 168 12.14 -6.21 8.90
N PRO A 169 11.80 -4.92 9.06
CA PRO A 169 12.71 -3.90 9.61
C PRO A 169 13.34 -4.28 10.94
N GLU A 170 14.56 -3.80 11.20
CA GLU A 170 15.27 -4.07 12.45
C GLU A 170 14.58 -3.41 13.66
N GLU A 171 13.98 -2.23 13.48
CA GLU A 171 13.20 -1.54 14.53
C GLU A 171 11.89 -2.26 14.90
N GLY A 172 11.55 -3.29 14.13
CA GLY A 172 10.37 -4.12 14.31
C GLY A 172 9.10 -3.50 13.68
N LEU A 173 8.00 -4.20 13.87
CA LEU A 173 6.68 -3.76 13.42
C LEU A 173 5.95 -2.96 14.51
N SER A 174 4.79 -2.41 14.17
CA SER A 174 3.89 -1.74 15.11
C SER A 174 3.54 -2.63 16.31
N SER A 175 3.55 -2.07 17.52
CA SER A 175 3.15 -2.80 18.74
C SER A 175 1.64 -3.07 18.82
N LYS A 176 0.84 -2.36 18.03
CA LYS A 176 -0.63 -2.57 17.91
C LYS A 176 -1.01 -3.63 16.89
N LEU A 177 -0.03 -4.24 16.21
CA LEU A 177 -0.29 -5.24 15.17
C LEU A 177 -1.02 -6.45 15.77
N LYS A 178 -2.22 -6.72 15.26
CA LYS A 178 -3.13 -7.80 15.68
C LYS A 178 -3.04 -8.99 14.76
N THR A 179 -3.00 -8.76 13.45
CA THR A 179 -2.87 -9.84 12.46
C THR A 179 -1.73 -9.61 11.49
N ILE A 180 -1.03 -10.70 11.17
CA ILE A 180 -0.05 -10.76 10.10
C ILE A 180 -0.42 -11.94 9.20
N GLU A 181 -0.54 -11.67 7.91
CA GLU A 181 -0.74 -12.68 6.88
C GLU A 181 0.46 -12.65 5.94
N ILE A 182 1.17 -13.77 5.81
CA ILE A 182 2.28 -13.89 4.89
C ILE A 182 2.02 -15.09 4.00
N GLY A 183 2.14 -14.94 2.69
CA GLY A 183 2.03 -16.10 1.83
C GLY A 183 2.77 -15.97 0.52
N ARG A 184 3.34 -17.08 0.06
CA ARG A 184 4.19 -17.14 -1.16
C ARG A 184 5.28 -16.06 -1.15
N THR A 185 5.95 -15.92 0.00
CA THR A 185 6.98 -14.91 0.30
C THR A 185 8.19 -15.62 0.94
N ASN A 186 8.83 -16.51 0.18
CA ASN A 186 9.74 -17.53 0.73
C ASN A 186 10.99 -16.97 1.41
N LYS A 187 11.56 -15.88 0.86
CA LYS A 187 12.75 -15.24 1.46
C LYS A 187 12.43 -14.70 2.86
N LEU A 188 11.31 -13.98 3.02
CA LEU A 188 10.83 -13.50 4.31
C LEU A 188 10.55 -14.65 5.28
N ILE A 189 9.83 -15.68 4.84
CA ILE A 189 9.50 -16.83 5.71
C ILE A 189 10.78 -17.51 6.21
N ALA A 190 11.72 -17.80 5.31
CA ALA A 190 13.01 -18.41 5.67
C ALA A 190 13.81 -17.52 6.65
N SER A 191 13.76 -16.20 6.45
CA SER A 191 14.41 -15.22 7.32
C SER A 191 13.78 -15.12 8.71
N MET A 192 12.44 -15.20 8.78
CA MET A 192 11.71 -15.26 10.04
C MET A 192 12.02 -16.56 10.78
N MET A 193 12.05 -17.71 10.10
CA MET A 193 12.41 -18.99 10.71
C MET A 193 13.79 -18.95 11.38
N ARG A 194 14.80 -18.38 10.71
CA ARG A 194 16.15 -18.21 11.27
C ARG A 194 16.19 -17.36 12.54
N ARG A 195 15.24 -16.43 12.70
CA ARG A 195 15.14 -15.51 13.84
C ARG A 195 14.03 -15.90 14.83
N ALA A 196 13.64 -17.19 14.84
CA ALA A 196 12.58 -17.71 15.70
C ALA A 196 11.27 -16.89 15.61
N TRP A 197 10.93 -16.48 14.38
CA TRP A 197 9.77 -15.69 13.96
C TRP A 197 9.69 -14.26 14.52
N GLY A 198 10.44 -13.92 15.58
CA GLY A 198 10.45 -12.58 16.17
C GLY A 198 9.10 -12.12 16.77
N LEU A 199 8.06 -12.98 16.79
CA LEU A 199 6.68 -12.59 17.14
C LEU A 199 6.51 -12.22 18.61
N ARG A 200 7.42 -12.65 19.49
CA ARG A 200 7.39 -12.31 20.93
C ARG A 200 7.50 -10.80 21.20
N THR A 201 7.96 -10.02 20.22
CA THR A 201 8.08 -8.57 20.33
C THR A 201 6.76 -7.83 20.02
N LEU A 202 5.71 -8.57 19.60
CA LEU A 202 4.42 -8.02 19.19
C LEU A 202 3.35 -8.32 20.25
N PRO A 203 3.12 -7.42 21.24
CA PRO A 203 2.28 -7.72 22.40
C PRO A 203 0.79 -7.83 22.07
N SER A 204 0.34 -7.26 20.94
CA SER A 204 -1.06 -7.25 20.54
C SER A 204 -1.41 -8.33 19.52
N LEU A 205 -0.44 -9.17 19.12
CA LEU A 205 -0.62 -10.13 18.04
C LEU A 205 -1.56 -11.26 18.48
N ILE A 206 -2.66 -11.42 17.76
CA ILE A 206 -3.69 -12.45 18.00
C ILE A 206 -3.84 -13.41 16.82
N GLY A 207 -3.41 -13.00 15.62
CA GLY A 207 -3.49 -13.81 14.41
C GLY A 207 -2.17 -13.79 13.64
N PHE A 208 -1.67 -14.97 13.28
CA PHE A 208 -0.51 -15.12 12.42
C PHE A 208 -0.81 -16.23 11.42
N GLU A 209 -0.97 -15.86 10.15
CA GLU A 209 -1.29 -16.78 9.07
C GLU A 209 -0.14 -16.90 8.08
N LEU A 210 0.21 -18.14 7.75
CA LEU A 210 1.14 -18.48 6.69
C LEU A 210 0.40 -19.27 5.61
N SER A 211 0.51 -18.86 4.35
CA SER A 211 -0.09 -19.57 3.23
C SER A 211 0.91 -19.81 2.08
N GLY A 212 0.78 -20.96 1.41
CA GLY A 212 1.63 -21.32 0.26
C GLY A 212 2.10 -22.77 0.29
N ALA A 213 2.18 -23.39 -0.89
CA ALA A 213 2.52 -24.81 -1.05
C ALA A 213 3.98 -25.12 -0.62
N GLU A 214 4.86 -24.13 -0.64
CA GLU A 214 6.28 -24.28 -0.28
C GLU A 214 6.53 -24.21 1.23
N LEU A 215 5.49 -23.97 2.05
CA LEU A 215 5.62 -24.06 3.50
C LEU A 215 5.92 -25.48 3.95
N GLU A 216 5.33 -26.49 3.29
CA GLU A 216 5.57 -27.89 3.63
C GLU A 216 7.05 -28.26 3.49
N SER A 217 7.73 -27.79 2.43
CA SER A 217 9.15 -28.04 2.24
C SER A 217 10.02 -27.25 3.24
N LEU A 218 9.66 -26.00 3.56
CA LEU A 218 10.37 -25.19 4.55
C LEU A 218 10.27 -25.77 5.97
N PHE A 219 9.11 -26.27 6.37
CA PHE A 219 8.93 -26.93 7.66
C PHE A 219 9.57 -28.33 7.70
N GLN A 220 9.58 -29.07 6.60
CA GLN A 220 10.29 -30.36 6.51
C GLN A 220 11.80 -30.19 6.64
N MET A 221 12.40 -29.12 6.09
CA MET A 221 13.85 -28.86 6.22
C MET A 221 14.27 -28.49 7.64
N ASN A 222 13.37 -27.98 8.49
CA ASN A 222 13.70 -27.47 9.82
C ASN A 222 13.24 -28.37 10.98
N MET A 223 12.54 -29.48 10.74
CA MET A 223 12.34 -30.53 11.76
C MET A 223 13.65 -31.21 12.21
N CYS A 224 14.79 -30.89 11.61
CA CYS A 224 16.11 -31.32 12.09
C CYS A 224 16.73 -30.40 13.16
N CYS A 225 16.18 -29.21 13.44
CA CYS A 225 16.74 -28.29 14.45
C CYS A 225 15.67 -27.75 15.42
N HIS A 226 15.65 -28.33 16.62
CA HIS A 226 15.02 -27.87 17.86
C HIS A 226 13.50 -28.06 18.04
N LEU A 227 13.11 -29.32 18.23
CA LEU A 227 12.28 -29.68 19.39
C LEU A 227 13.23 -29.98 20.55
N LEU A 228 13.42 -29.00 21.45
CA LEU A 228 13.76 -29.11 22.88
C LEU A 228 13.90 -27.69 23.45
#